data_AF-A0A1A1YA72-F1
#
_entry.id   AF-A0A1A1YA72-F1
#
_cell.length_a   1.000
_cell.length_b   1.000
_cell.length_c   1.000
_cell.angle_alpha   90.00
_cell.angle_beta   90.00
_cell.angle_gamma   90.00
#
_symmetry.space_group_name_H-M   'P 1'
#
loop_
_entity.id
_entity.type
_entity.pdbx_description
1 polymer ?
#
loop_
_entity_poly.entity_id
_entity_poly.type
_entity_poly.pdbx_seq_one_letter_code
_entity_poly.pdbx_strand_id
1 'polypeptide(L)'
;MTHTDTPTAAHTPVAEWLLPTSTETRLRLENVMRQPKSTGANGARPLRTLTDVARRVLLEEIETKLRMVLSETLVELVIAAWRKHATVTEALQKSRRQPGVDQIVSLAKHTVTTRHDHSVDIEMDHVRVMTLAVEMAMAAQLCDVVAVARDGRVVAIRSGNAKADGSVMIDDLQIGHRTMTFPITAELTLRGDRRDVRN
;
A
#
# COMPACT_ATOMS: atom_id res chain seq x y z
N MET A 1 -8.19 21.80 -24.78
CA MET A 1 -7.25 20.70 -24.51
C MET A 1 -6.55 21.00 -23.20
N THR A 2 -7.10 20.55 -22.09
CA THR A 2 -6.46 20.66 -20.77
C THR A 2 -5.69 19.37 -20.52
N HIS A 3 -4.36 19.46 -20.56
CA HIS A 3 -3.48 18.44 -20.01
C HIS A 3 -3.85 18.24 -18.54
N THR A 4 -4.41 17.09 -18.20
CA THR A 4 -4.56 16.64 -16.82
C THR A 4 -3.17 16.24 -16.33
N ASP A 5 -2.47 17.20 -15.71
CA ASP A 5 -1.36 16.87 -14.82
C ASP A 5 -1.89 15.90 -13.77
N THR A 6 -1.47 14.65 -13.89
CA THR A 6 -1.87 13.61 -12.95
C THR A 6 -1.10 13.87 -11.67
N PRO A 7 -1.77 14.06 -10.52
CA PRO A 7 -1.07 14.25 -9.26
C PRO A 7 -0.38 12.94 -8.87
N THR A 8 0.94 12.91 -9.07
CA THR A 8 1.86 11.76 -8.94
C THR A 8 1.74 10.99 -7.62
N ALA A 9 1.30 11.65 -6.54
CA ALA A 9 1.28 11.09 -5.18
C ALA A 9 0.36 9.87 -5.01
N ALA A 10 -0.75 9.78 -5.73
CA ALA A 10 -1.73 8.69 -5.56
C ALA A 10 -1.25 7.35 -6.14
N HIS A 11 -0.39 7.41 -7.16
CA HIS A 11 0.25 6.26 -7.82
C HIS A 11 1.63 5.95 -7.25
N THR A 12 2.06 6.69 -6.23
CA THR A 12 3.32 6.43 -5.56
C THR A 12 3.12 5.26 -4.57
N PRO A 13 4.08 4.30 -4.46
CA PRO A 13 4.03 3.24 -3.48
C PRO A 13 3.83 3.74 -2.05
N VAL A 14 3.15 2.95 -1.22
CA VAL A 14 2.89 3.32 0.18
C VAL A 14 4.17 3.59 0.95
N ALA A 15 5.22 2.80 0.68
CA ALA A 15 6.54 3.00 1.24
C ALA A 15 7.07 4.44 1.12
N GLU A 16 6.87 5.09 -0.04
CA GLU A 16 7.50 6.38 -0.36
C GLU A 16 6.90 7.55 0.40
N TRP A 17 5.60 7.50 0.71
CA TRP A 17 4.97 8.56 1.49
C TRP A 17 4.90 8.22 2.98
N LEU A 18 4.83 6.93 3.35
CA LEU A 18 4.62 6.49 4.73
C LEU A 18 5.92 6.37 5.54
N LEU A 19 6.99 5.90 4.90
CA LEU A 19 8.29 5.80 5.55
C LEU A 19 8.98 7.16 5.58
N PRO A 20 9.74 7.47 6.64
CA PRO A 20 10.62 8.62 6.63
C PRO A 20 11.79 8.41 5.65
N THR A 21 12.70 9.38 5.56
CA THR A 21 13.91 9.25 4.73
C THR A 21 14.68 7.96 5.05
N SER A 22 15.44 7.40 4.11
CA SER A 22 16.21 6.17 4.35
C SER A 22 17.15 6.27 5.56
N THR A 23 17.74 7.44 5.80
CA THR A 23 18.57 7.67 7.00
C THR A 23 17.75 7.54 8.28
N GLU A 24 16.59 8.18 8.35
CA GLU A 24 15.72 8.13 9.53
C GLU A 24 15.06 6.75 9.70
N THR A 25 14.68 6.10 8.60
CA THR A 25 14.15 4.73 8.60
C THR A 25 15.18 3.78 9.18
N ARG A 26 16.44 3.83 8.73
CA ARG A 26 17.52 2.99 9.28
C ARG A 26 17.80 3.27 10.77
N LEU A 27 17.76 4.52 11.22
CA LEU A 27 17.89 4.85 12.64
C LEU A 27 16.75 4.23 13.48
N ARG A 28 15.52 4.27 12.97
CA ARG A 28 14.37 3.64 13.65
C ARG A 28 14.48 2.11 13.64
N LEU A 29 14.91 1.51 12.53
CA LEU A 29 15.18 0.07 12.45
C LEU A 29 16.28 -0.37 13.41
N GLU A 30 17.34 0.42 13.56
CA GLU A 30 18.38 0.13 14.53
C GLU A 30 17.81 0.08 15.96
N ASN A 31 16.89 0.99 16.29
CA ASN A 31 16.18 0.96 17.58
C ASN A 31 15.30 -0.29 17.74
N VAL A 32 14.62 -0.76 16.68
CA VAL A 32 13.89 -2.04 16.68
C VAL A 32 14.82 -3.20 17.00
N MET A 33 15.97 -3.27 16.33
CA MET A 33 16.92 -4.38 16.48
C MET A 33 17.59 -4.41 17.85
N ARG A 34 17.62 -3.29 18.57
CA ARG A 34 18.10 -3.23 19.97
C ARG A 34 17.09 -3.79 20.96
N GLN A 35 15.80 -3.91 20.58
CA GLN A 35 14.76 -4.44 21.45
C GLN A 35 14.92 -5.97 21.62
N PRO A 36 14.73 -6.51 22.83
CA PRO A 36 14.89 -7.94 23.09
C PRO A 36 13.78 -8.82 22.47
N LYS A 37 12.66 -8.24 22.02
CA LYS A 37 11.51 -8.95 21.44
C LYS A 37 11.62 -9.21 19.94
N SER A 38 12.36 -8.37 19.21
CA SER A 38 12.51 -8.45 17.74
C SER A 38 13.43 -9.59 17.29
N THR A 39 14.09 -10.24 18.25
CA THR A 39 14.92 -11.41 18.00
C THR A 39 14.44 -12.58 18.82
N GLY A 40 13.96 -13.62 18.15
CA GLY A 40 13.83 -14.93 18.78
C GLY A 40 15.12 -15.30 19.50
N ALA A 41 15.05 -16.07 20.59
CA ALA A 41 16.16 -16.28 21.52
C ALA A 41 17.50 -16.71 20.88
N ASN A 42 17.48 -17.26 19.65
CA ASN A 42 18.68 -17.59 18.85
C ASN A 42 19.14 -16.49 17.85
N GLY A 43 18.26 -15.59 17.40
CA GLY A 43 18.59 -14.56 16.40
C GLY A 43 19.33 -13.35 16.99
N ALA A 44 19.22 -13.09 18.31
CA ALA A 44 19.84 -11.93 18.95
C ALA A 44 21.38 -12.00 19.02
N ARG A 45 21.95 -13.21 19.03
CA ARG A 45 23.40 -13.41 19.21
C ARG A 45 24.20 -12.98 17.97
N PRO A 46 23.88 -13.44 16.74
CA PRO A 46 24.59 -13.01 15.54
C PRO A 46 24.62 -11.49 15.35
N LEU A 47 23.52 -10.80 15.67
CA LEU A 47 23.35 -9.36 15.47
C LEU A 47 24.19 -8.49 16.42
N ARG A 48 24.42 -8.98 17.64
CA ARG A 48 25.24 -8.29 18.65
C ARG A 48 26.72 -8.36 18.31
N THR A 49 27.15 -9.37 17.56
CA THR A 49 28.54 -9.58 17.14
C THR A 49 28.86 -9.00 15.76
N LEU A 50 27.90 -8.39 15.08
CA LEU A 50 28.12 -7.77 13.76
C LEU A 50 29.04 -6.55 13.87
N THR A 51 29.96 -6.47 12.90
CA THR A 51 30.73 -5.25 12.63
C THR A 51 29.81 -4.11 12.18
N ASP A 52 30.28 -2.87 12.28
CA ASP A 52 29.50 -1.70 11.84
C ASP A 52 29.18 -1.72 10.34
N VAL A 53 30.02 -2.37 9.53
CA VAL A 53 29.76 -2.56 8.11
C VAL A 53 28.64 -3.57 7.91
N ALA A 54 28.72 -4.74 8.54
CA ALA A 54 27.71 -5.78 8.43
C ALA A 54 26.33 -5.32 8.97
N ARG A 55 26.33 -4.54 10.06
CA ARG A 55 25.11 -3.92 10.60
C ARG A 55 24.44 -2.98 9.61
N ARG A 56 25.23 -2.14 8.92
CA ARG A 56 24.69 -1.21 7.91
C ARG A 56 24.08 -1.94 6.73
N VAL A 57 24.76 -2.96 6.21
CA VAL A 57 24.25 -3.80 5.12
C VAL A 57 22.94 -4.49 5.53
N LEU A 58 22.88 -5.01 6.75
CA LEU A 58 21.66 -5.63 7.28
C LEU A 58 20.49 -4.64 7.39
N LEU A 59 20.74 -3.41 7.86
CA LEU A 59 19.72 -2.37 7.93
C LEU A 59 19.21 -1.94 6.55
N GLU A 60 20.10 -1.91 5.54
CA GLU A 60 19.74 -1.64 4.14
C GLU A 60 18.91 -2.77 3.54
N GLU A 61 19.22 -4.03 3.86
CA GLU A 61 18.42 -5.18 3.45
C GLU A 61 17.02 -5.16 4.09
N ILE A 62 16.93 -4.87 5.39
CA ILE A 62 15.65 -4.71 6.09
C ILE A 62 14.83 -3.57 5.47
N GLU A 63 15.45 -2.41 5.22
CA GLU A 63 14.76 -1.27 4.59
C GLU A 63 14.25 -1.65 3.18
N THR A 64 15.07 -2.32 2.38
CA THR A 64 14.68 -2.79 1.04
C THR A 64 13.48 -3.72 1.12
N LYS A 65 13.51 -4.73 2.00
CA LYS A 65 12.37 -5.64 2.18
C LYS A 65 11.12 -4.94 2.70
N LEU A 66 11.27 -3.98 3.61
CA LEU A 66 10.18 -3.15 4.09
C LEU A 66 9.52 -2.34 2.96
N ARG A 67 10.33 -1.72 2.11
CA ARG A 67 9.82 -0.99 0.93
C ARG A 67 9.11 -1.92 -0.07
N MET A 68 9.63 -3.13 -0.25
CA MET A 68 8.99 -4.14 -1.12
C MET A 68 7.63 -4.59 -0.61
N VAL A 69 7.47 -4.88 0.70
CA VAL A 69 6.15 -5.29 1.22
C VAL A 69 5.13 -4.14 1.25
N LEU A 70 5.60 -2.89 1.20
CA LEU A 70 4.80 -1.67 1.12
C LEU A 70 4.74 -1.09 -0.31
N SER A 71 4.90 -1.92 -1.34
CA SER A 71 4.96 -1.48 -2.73
C SER A 71 3.61 -1.11 -3.34
N GLU A 72 2.50 -1.53 -2.72
CA GLU A 72 1.15 -1.18 -3.18
C GLU A 72 0.94 0.32 -3.16
N THR A 73 0.18 0.84 -4.12
CA THR A 73 -0.17 2.27 -4.19
C THR A 73 -1.43 2.57 -3.39
N LEU A 74 -1.59 3.84 -2.98
CA LEU A 74 -2.83 4.29 -2.31
C LEU A 74 -4.08 4.04 -3.15
N VAL A 75 -3.98 4.23 -4.46
CA VAL A 75 -5.07 3.98 -5.40
C VAL A 75 -5.47 2.50 -5.41
N GLU A 76 -4.51 1.58 -5.42
CA GLU A 76 -4.79 0.14 -5.38
C GLU A 76 -5.49 -0.26 -4.08
N LEU A 77 -5.03 0.24 -2.93
CA LEU A 77 -5.66 0.01 -1.63
C LEU A 77 -7.11 0.52 -1.60
N VAL A 78 -7.33 1.74 -2.09
CA VAL A 78 -8.67 2.33 -2.16
C VAL A 78 -9.58 1.52 -3.09
N ILE A 79 -9.12 1.15 -4.29
CA ILE A 79 -9.92 0.34 -5.23
C ILE A 79 -10.28 -1.02 -4.63
N ALA A 80 -9.32 -1.68 -3.96
CA ALA A 80 -9.54 -2.98 -3.35
C ALA A 80 -10.65 -2.93 -2.28
N ALA A 81 -10.72 -1.84 -1.51
CA ALA A 81 -11.79 -1.64 -0.54
C ALA A 81 -13.16 -1.42 -1.20
N TRP A 82 -13.24 -0.64 -2.27
CA TRP A 82 -14.51 -0.34 -2.95
C TRP A 82 -15.12 -1.55 -3.67
N ARG A 83 -14.32 -2.53 -4.09
CA ARG A 83 -14.84 -3.79 -4.63
C ARG A 83 -15.75 -4.54 -3.64
N LYS A 84 -15.62 -4.26 -2.34
CA LYS A 84 -16.42 -4.87 -1.28
C LYS A 84 -17.67 -4.05 -0.92
N HIS A 85 -17.86 -2.88 -1.52
CA HIS A 85 -18.98 -1.99 -1.22
C HIS A 85 -20.25 -2.40 -1.97
N ALA A 86 -21.39 -2.47 -1.27
CA ALA A 86 -22.65 -2.96 -1.84
C ALA A 86 -23.11 -2.14 -3.05
N THR A 87 -23.11 -0.80 -2.95
CA THR A 87 -23.52 0.10 -4.04
C THR A 87 -22.65 -0.06 -5.30
N VAL A 88 -21.34 -0.31 -5.13
CA VAL A 88 -20.44 -0.58 -6.25
C VAL A 88 -20.75 -1.96 -6.83
N THR A 89 -21.00 -2.96 -5.97
CA THR A 89 -21.37 -4.32 -6.39
C THR A 89 -22.66 -4.33 -7.23
N GLU A 90 -23.67 -3.57 -6.83
CA GLU A 90 -24.91 -3.39 -7.58
C GLU A 90 -24.66 -2.74 -8.95
N ALA A 91 -23.81 -1.70 -9.00
CA ALA A 91 -23.40 -1.07 -10.25
C ALA A 91 -22.69 -2.04 -11.20
N LEU A 92 -21.82 -2.90 -10.65
CA LEU A 92 -21.13 -3.94 -11.40
C LEU A 92 -22.12 -4.97 -11.94
N GLN A 93 -23.10 -5.41 -11.15
CA GLN A 93 -24.14 -6.32 -11.62
C GLN A 93 -25.00 -5.69 -12.72
N LYS A 94 -25.38 -4.41 -12.56
CA LYS A 94 -26.16 -3.68 -13.55
C LYS A 94 -25.40 -3.46 -14.85
N SER A 95 -24.12 -3.09 -14.78
CA SER A 95 -23.27 -2.93 -15.96
C SER A 95 -23.07 -4.24 -16.73
N ARG A 96 -23.05 -5.41 -16.06
CA ARG A 96 -23.04 -6.71 -16.76
C ARG A 96 -24.31 -6.96 -17.58
N ARG A 97 -25.45 -6.45 -17.11
CA ARG A 97 -26.74 -6.58 -17.81
C ARG A 97 -26.91 -5.55 -18.93
N GLN A 98 -26.06 -4.51 -18.96
CA GLN A 98 -26.07 -3.45 -19.97
C GLN A 98 -24.64 -3.20 -20.49
N PRO A 99 -24.09 -4.12 -21.30
CA PRO A 99 -22.73 -3.99 -21.79
C PRO A 99 -22.51 -2.69 -22.57
N GLY A 100 -21.33 -2.09 -22.43
CA GLY A 100 -20.97 -0.82 -23.07
C GLY A 100 -21.62 0.44 -22.49
N VAL A 101 -22.53 0.31 -21.51
CA VAL A 101 -23.14 1.45 -20.80
C VAL A 101 -22.41 1.71 -19.49
N ASP A 102 -21.91 2.93 -19.34
CA ASP A 102 -21.33 3.39 -18.08
C ASP A 102 -22.37 3.52 -16.98
N GLN A 103 -22.17 2.78 -15.91
CA GLN A 103 -22.91 2.96 -14.67
C GLN A 103 -22.10 3.88 -13.77
N ILE A 104 -22.52 5.15 -13.72
CA ILE A 104 -21.94 6.16 -12.85
C ILE A 104 -22.65 6.09 -11.50
N VAL A 105 -21.89 5.89 -10.44
CA VAL A 105 -22.42 5.79 -9.08
C VAL A 105 -21.74 6.83 -8.21
N SER A 106 -22.57 7.74 -7.68
CA SER A 106 -22.16 8.65 -6.61
C SER A 106 -22.08 7.87 -5.31
N LEU A 107 -20.96 8.01 -4.64
CA LEU A 107 -20.68 7.38 -3.37
C LEU A 107 -20.63 8.49 -2.32
N ALA A 108 -21.43 8.35 -1.27
CA ALA A 108 -21.38 9.27 -0.13
C ALA A 108 -19.96 9.28 0.49
N LYS A 109 -19.68 10.29 1.33
CA LYS A 109 -18.42 10.35 2.08
C LYS A 109 -18.12 8.99 2.71
N HIS A 110 -16.96 8.44 2.41
CA HIS A 110 -16.60 7.09 2.83
C HIS A 110 -15.21 7.07 3.43
N THR A 111 -15.03 6.23 4.45
CA THR A 111 -13.72 5.97 5.04
C THR A 111 -13.35 4.55 4.73
N VAL A 112 -12.28 4.38 3.97
CA VAL A 112 -11.65 3.10 3.72
C VAL A 112 -10.61 2.86 4.81
N THR A 113 -10.63 1.68 5.42
CA THR A 113 -9.56 1.24 6.32
C THR A 113 -8.93 -0.04 5.80
N THR A 114 -7.61 -0.14 5.89
CA THR A 114 -6.84 -1.34 5.56
C THR A 114 -5.84 -1.63 6.66
N ARG A 115 -5.65 -2.92 6.93
CA ARG A 115 -4.59 -3.42 7.81
C ARG A 115 -3.96 -4.64 7.13
N HIS A 116 -2.65 -4.59 6.91
CA HIS A 116 -1.88 -5.68 6.36
C HIS A 116 -0.80 -6.09 7.36
N ASP A 117 -0.74 -7.38 7.65
CA ASP A 117 0.28 -7.98 8.50
C ASP A 117 1.24 -8.77 7.60
N HIS A 118 2.52 -8.42 7.62
CA HIS A 118 3.57 -9.06 6.85
C HIS A 118 4.60 -9.69 7.78
N SER A 119 5.14 -10.84 7.35
CA SER A 119 6.26 -11.49 8.02
C SER A 119 7.47 -11.43 7.10
N VAL A 120 8.53 -10.75 7.54
CA VAL A 120 9.72 -10.51 6.74
C VAL A 120 10.89 -11.29 7.31
N ASP A 121 11.26 -12.38 6.63
CA ASP A 121 12.46 -13.15 6.97
C ASP A 121 13.72 -12.39 6.54
N ILE A 122 14.65 -12.22 7.47
CA ILE A 122 15.93 -11.59 7.25
C ILE A 122 17.00 -12.67 7.23
N GLU A 123 17.80 -12.67 6.19
CA GLU A 123 18.84 -13.68 5.94
C GLU A 123 20.21 -13.01 5.87
N MET A 124 21.22 -13.69 6.39
CA MET A 124 22.62 -13.33 6.25
C MET A 124 23.38 -14.60 5.86
N ASP A 125 24.16 -14.54 4.78
CA ASP A 125 24.87 -15.71 4.22
C ASP A 125 23.93 -16.91 3.97
N HIS A 126 22.72 -16.65 3.46
CA HIS A 126 21.63 -17.62 3.22
C HIS A 126 21.09 -18.32 4.48
N VAL A 127 21.43 -17.83 5.66
CA VAL A 127 20.89 -18.31 6.93
C VAL A 127 19.88 -17.29 7.45
N ARG A 128 18.65 -17.72 7.71
CA ARG A 128 17.64 -16.87 8.36
C ARG A 128 18.09 -16.51 9.77
N VAL A 129 18.35 -15.22 9.99
CA VAL A 129 18.82 -14.67 11.27
C VAL A 129 17.67 -14.20 12.15
N MET A 130 16.60 -13.67 11.55
CA MET A 130 15.39 -13.27 12.27
C MET A 130 14.19 -13.18 11.32
N THR A 131 13.01 -13.04 11.92
CA THR A 131 11.76 -12.74 11.23
C THR A 131 11.17 -11.50 11.89
N LEU A 132 10.86 -10.48 11.11
CA LEU A 132 10.24 -9.24 11.58
C LEU A 132 8.74 -9.28 11.33
N ALA A 133 7.94 -8.97 12.35
CA ALA A 133 6.51 -8.75 12.19
C ALA A 133 6.27 -7.29 11.79
N VAL A 134 5.78 -7.07 10.56
CA VAL A 134 5.51 -5.74 10.01
C VAL A 134 4.01 -5.55 9.93
N GLU A 135 3.50 -4.53 10.59
CA GLU A 135 2.08 -4.17 10.53
C GLU A 135 1.93 -2.83 9.82
N MET A 136 1.11 -2.79 8.78
CA MET A 136 0.72 -1.56 8.09
C MET A 136 -0.77 -1.31 8.32
N ALA A 137 -1.10 -0.10 8.77
CA ALA A 137 -2.48 0.35 8.91
C ALA A 137 -2.66 1.66 8.15
N MET A 138 -3.82 1.81 7.51
CA MET A 138 -4.19 3.02 6.80
C MET A 138 -5.69 3.30 6.92
N ALA A 139 -6.05 4.57 7.07
CA ALA A 139 -7.39 5.09 6.88
C ALA A 139 -7.39 6.16 5.79
N ALA A 140 -8.21 5.99 4.75
CA ALA A 140 -8.41 6.97 3.69
C ALA A 140 -9.85 7.50 3.73
N GLN A 141 -10.00 8.79 4.01
CA GLN A 141 -11.28 9.50 3.93
C GLN A 141 -11.45 10.07 2.54
N LEU A 142 -12.56 9.73 1.89
CA LEU A 142 -12.87 10.10 0.52
C LEU A 142 -14.13 10.95 0.49
N CYS A 143 -14.04 12.15 -0.10
CA CYS A 143 -15.15 13.09 -0.26
C CYS A 143 -15.50 13.24 -1.74
N ASP A 144 -16.80 13.40 -2.03
CA ASP A 144 -17.35 13.61 -3.37
C ASP A 144 -16.85 12.56 -4.38
N VAL A 145 -17.11 11.28 -4.07
CA VAL A 145 -16.57 10.15 -4.81
C VAL A 145 -17.57 9.67 -5.86
N VAL A 146 -17.07 9.43 -7.08
CA VAL A 146 -17.82 8.83 -8.17
C VAL A 146 -17.05 7.62 -8.68
N ALA A 147 -17.71 6.47 -8.71
CA ALA A 147 -17.21 5.28 -9.38
C ALA A 147 -17.90 5.11 -10.74
N VAL A 148 -17.13 4.69 -11.74
CA VAL A 148 -17.67 4.31 -13.05
C VAL A 148 -17.49 2.81 -13.21
N ALA A 149 -18.59 2.10 -13.43
CA ALA A 149 -18.60 0.67 -13.70
C ALA A 149 -19.02 0.40 -15.15
N ARG A 150 -18.28 -0.45 -15.85
CA ARG A 150 -18.55 -0.89 -17.22
C ARG A 150 -18.25 -2.38 -17.34
N ASP A 151 -19.13 -3.11 -18.01
CA ASP A 151 -18.99 -4.56 -18.28
C ASP A 151 -18.63 -5.39 -17.03
N GLY A 152 -19.18 -5.01 -15.88
CA GLY A 152 -18.93 -5.70 -14.61
C GLY A 152 -17.57 -5.42 -13.98
N ARG A 153 -16.90 -4.33 -14.36
CA ARG A 153 -15.62 -3.88 -13.81
C ARG A 153 -15.70 -2.41 -13.41
N VAL A 154 -15.00 -2.03 -12.35
CA VAL A 154 -14.76 -0.60 -12.05
C VAL A 154 -13.67 -0.12 -12.99
N VAL A 155 -13.99 0.91 -13.79
CA VAL A 155 -13.10 1.47 -14.82
C VAL A 155 -12.54 2.84 -14.44
N ALA A 156 -13.18 3.53 -13.49
CA ALA A 156 -12.64 4.76 -12.93
C ALA A 156 -13.17 5.00 -11.51
N ILE A 157 -12.34 5.65 -10.70
CA ILE A 157 -12.76 6.28 -9.44
C ILE A 157 -12.26 7.71 -9.47
N ARG A 158 -13.19 8.64 -9.25
CA ARG A 158 -12.93 10.08 -9.19
C ARG A 158 -13.35 10.57 -7.81
N SER A 159 -12.52 11.38 -7.15
CA SER A 159 -12.89 12.07 -5.92
C SER A 159 -12.47 13.53 -5.99
N GLY A 160 -13.23 14.41 -5.37
CA GLY A 160 -12.81 15.79 -5.18
C GLY A 160 -11.57 15.89 -4.29
N ASN A 161 -11.63 15.30 -3.10
CA ASN A 161 -10.52 15.30 -2.13
C ASN A 161 -10.45 13.98 -1.36
N ALA A 162 -9.24 13.46 -1.16
CA ALA A 162 -8.95 12.35 -0.27
C ALA A 162 -7.90 12.73 0.77
N LYS A 163 -8.07 12.20 1.99
CA LYS A 163 -7.10 12.30 3.08
C LYS A 163 -6.74 10.90 3.54
N ALA A 164 -5.49 10.49 3.34
CA ALA A 164 -4.94 9.27 3.93
C ALA A 164 -4.21 9.59 5.23
N ASP A 165 -4.36 8.68 6.18
CA ASP A 165 -3.60 8.61 7.41
C ASP A 165 -3.07 7.18 7.51
N GLY A 166 -1.76 7.01 7.64
CA GLY A 166 -1.17 5.68 7.70
C GLY A 166 -0.10 5.57 8.76
N SER A 167 0.13 4.34 9.21
CA SER A 167 1.21 3.97 10.11
C SER A 167 1.82 2.64 9.68
N VAL A 168 3.10 2.49 10.01
CA VAL A 168 3.82 1.21 9.90
C VAL A 168 4.56 0.93 11.19
N MET A 169 4.42 -0.30 11.67
CA MET A 169 5.03 -0.80 12.87
C MET A 169 5.88 -2.03 12.55
N ILE A 170 6.98 -2.21 13.28
CA ILE A 170 7.78 -3.44 13.28
C ILE A 170 7.99 -3.87 14.72
N ASP A 171 7.58 -5.10 15.05
CA ASP A 171 7.64 -5.68 16.39
C ASP A 171 7.14 -4.69 17.47
N ASP A 172 5.94 -4.16 17.24
CA ASP A 172 5.25 -3.15 18.06
C ASP A 172 5.88 -1.74 18.09
N LEU A 173 6.98 -1.48 17.36
CA LEU A 173 7.59 -0.16 17.29
C LEU A 173 7.18 0.58 16.02
N GLN A 174 6.64 1.79 16.16
CA GLN A 174 6.25 2.61 15.02
C GLN A 174 7.47 3.15 14.26
N ILE A 175 7.63 2.72 13.01
CA ILE A 175 8.74 3.12 12.13
C ILE A 175 8.33 4.29 11.23
N GLY A 176 7.04 4.44 10.94
CA GLY A 176 6.51 5.50 10.10
C GLY A 176 5.08 5.85 10.47
N HIS A 177 4.74 7.13 10.36
CA HIS A 177 3.36 7.60 10.42
C HIS A 177 3.27 8.93 9.69
N ARG A 178 2.30 9.02 8.78
CA ARG A 178 2.10 10.18 7.92
C ARG A 178 0.62 10.36 7.63
N THR A 179 0.28 11.62 7.40
CA THR A 179 -1.01 12.02 6.85
C THR A 179 -0.75 12.73 5.52
N MET A 180 -1.54 12.41 4.50
CA MET A 180 -1.42 13.02 3.17
C MET A 180 -2.81 13.38 2.63
N THR A 181 -2.92 14.54 1.99
CA THR A 181 -4.09 14.91 1.20
C THR A 181 -3.73 14.77 -0.28
N PHE A 182 -4.61 14.17 -1.06
CA PHE A 182 -4.44 13.98 -2.50
C PHE A 182 -5.79 13.93 -3.19
N PRO A 183 -5.92 14.44 -4.42
CA PRO A 183 -7.08 14.12 -5.24
C PRO A 183 -6.97 12.67 -5.74
N ILE A 184 -8.08 11.94 -5.79
CA ILE A 184 -8.14 10.66 -6.50
C ILE A 184 -8.73 10.89 -7.87
N THR A 185 -7.86 11.06 -8.85
CA THR A 185 -8.25 10.89 -10.25
C THR A 185 -7.59 9.62 -10.75
N ALA A 186 -8.19 8.48 -10.43
CA ALA A 186 -7.71 7.19 -10.89
C ALA A 186 -8.60 6.74 -12.07
N GLU A 187 -8.13 6.99 -13.29
CA GLU A 187 -8.62 6.23 -14.44
C GLU A 187 -7.90 4.89 -14.44
N LEU A 188 -8.64 3.81 -14.15
CA LEU A 188 -8.11 2.48 -14.37
C LEU A 188 -8.16 2.25 -15.87
N THR A 189 -7.05 2.53 -16.55
CA THR A 189 -6.82 1.95 -17.87
C THR A 189 -6.71 0.44 -17.65
N LEU A 190 -7.85 -0.24 -17.69
CA LEU A 190 -7.90 -1.68 -17.81
C LEU A 190 -7.11 -2.01 -19.08
N ARG A 191 -5.86 -2.47 -18.92
CA ARG A 191 -5.18 -3.17 -20.00
C ARG A 191 -6.06 -4.38 -20.32
N GLY A 192 -6.84 -4.25 -21.38
CA GLY A 192 -7.68 -5.31 -21.88
C GLY A 192 -6.80 -6.49 -22.23
N ASP A 193 -7.02 -7.61 -21.55
CA ASP A 193 -6.68 -8.91 -22.08
C ASP A 193 -7.40 -9.05 -23.43
N ARG A 194 -6.64 -8.80 -24.49
CA ARG A 194 -7.05 -8.99 -25.88
C ARG A 194 -7.14 -10.48 -26.11
N ARG A 195 -8.29 -11.07 -25.80
CA ARG A 195 -8.67 -12.33 -26.45
C ARG A 195 -8.94 -12.03 -27.91
N ASP A 196 -7.91 -12.25 -28.73
CA ASP A 196 -8.03 -12.38 -30.16
C ASP A 196 -9.04 -13.49 -30.46
N VAL A 197 -10.27 -13.10 -30.80
CA VAL A 197 -11.16 -13.94 -31.58
C VAL A 197 -10.64 -13.85 -33.01
N ARG A 198 -9.81 -14.83 -33.41
CA ARG A 198 -9.60 -15.12 -34.82
C ARG A 198 -10.67 -16.12 -35.26
N ASN A 199 -11.41 -15.66 -36.27
CA ASN A 199 -12.37 -16.34 -37.11
C ASN A 199 -11.76 -17.59 -37.77
#